data_AF-A0A4V4HHY2-F1
#
_entry.id   AF-A0A4V4HHY2-F1
#
_cell.length_a   1.000
_cell.length_b   1.000
_cell.length_c   1.000
_cell.angle_alpha   90.00
_cell.angle_beta   90.00
_cell.angle_gamma   90.00
#
_symmetry.space_group_name_H-M   'P 1'
#
loop_
_entity.id
_entity.type
_entity.pdbx_description
1 polymer ?
#
loop_
_entity_poly.entity_id
_entity_poly.type
_entity_poly.pdbx_seq_one_letter_code
_entity_poly.pdbx_strand_id
1 'polypeptide(L)'
;MRVPEQGLMQNPVDNTLLYPNYGEEIKEWTNVLGVSQTPTTTTQNNPSSGYTKTTYGNVVVGYSAANVGHTVPVHETIDLQWFGIA
;
A
#
# COMPACT_ATOMS: atom_id res chain seq x y z
N MET A 1 18.81 -11.54 -5.12
CA MET A 1 17.36 -11.82 -5.15
C MET A 1 16.67 -10.70 -4.41
N ARG A 2 15.98 -9.79 -5.11
CA ARG A 2 15.23 -8.69 -4.47
C ARG A 2 13.96 -9.33 -3.91
N VAL A 3 13.69 -9.17 -2.62
CA VAL A 3 12.41 -9.61 -2.04
C VAL A 3 11.32 -8.83 -2.77
N PRO A 4 10.23 -9.46 -3.26
CA PRO A 4 9.12 -8.71 -3.81
C PRO A 4 8.68 -7.73 -2.73
N GLU A 5 8.70 -6.44 -3.05
CA GLU A 5 8.03 -5.47 -2.19
C GLU A 5 6.56 -5.93 -2.05
N GLN A 6 5.88 -5.66 -0.92
CA GLN A 6 4.44 -5.99 -0.73
C GLN A 6 3.57 -4.74 -0.85
N GLY A 7 2.55 -4.79 -1.71
CA GLY A 7 1.78 -3.63 -2.16
C GLY A 7 0.34 -3.77 -1.69
N LEU A 8 -0.09 -2.88 -0.81
CA LEU A 8 -1.41 -2.94 -0.15
C LEU A 8 -2.23 -1.74 -0.59
N MET A 9 -3.44 -1.95 -1.11
CA MET A 9 -4.32 -0.88 -1.60
C MET A 9 -5.71 -1.03 -0.98
N GLN A 10 -6.11 -0.10 -0.11
CA GLN A 10 -7.41 -0.14 0.57
C GLN A 10 -8.03 1.26 0.77
N ASN A 11 -9.36 1.30 0.92
CA ASN A 11 -10.11 2.56 0.98
C ASN A 11 -10.98 2.71 2.24
N PRO A 12 -11.09 3.93 2.81
CA PRO A 12 -11.91 4.18 4.00
C PRO A 12 -13.42 3.97 3.82
N VAL A 13 -13.93 3.97 2.58
CA VAL A 13 -15.37 3.86 2.26
C VAL A 13 -15.72 2.46 1.73
N ASP A 14 -14.82 1.51 1.89
CA ASP A 14 -15.05 0.12 1.51
C ASP A 14 -15.99 -0.56 2.52
N ASN A 15 -17.17 -0.97 2.06
CA ASN A 15 -18.18 -1.67 2.86
C ASN A 15 -18.14 -3.19 2.68
N THR A 16 -17.25 -3.72 1.83
CA THR A 16 -17.03 -5.17 1.63
C THR A 16 -15.82 -5.62 2.44
N LEU A 17 -14.67 -4.97 2.24
CA LEU A 17 -13.45 -5.16 3.03
C LEU A 17 -13.17 -3.89 3.81
N LEU A 18 -13.63 -3.85 5.06
CA LEU A 18 -13.55 -2.66 5.90
C LEU A 18 -12.10 -2.18 6.06
N TYR A 19 -11.93 -0.85 6.13
CA TYR A 19 -10.63 -0.19 6.25
C TYR A 19 -9.69 -0.73 7.36
N PRO A 20 -10.17 -1.25 8.53
CA PRO A 20 -9.28 -1.90 9.49
C PRO A 20 -8.43 -3.04 8.90
N ASN A 21 -8.91 -3.73 7.85
CA ASN A 21 -8.14 -4.77 7.17
C ASN A 21 -6.82 -4.24 6.56
N TYR A 22 -6.77 -2.97 6.11
CA TYR A 22 -5.54 -2.33 5.65
C TYR A 22 -4.46 -2.31 6.74
N GLY A 23 -4.88 -2.03 7.98
CA GLY A 23 -3.99 -2.06 9.14
C GLY A 23 -3.50 -3.48 9.45
N GLU A 24 -4.35 -4.49 9.28
CA GLU A 24 -3.98 -5.89 9.47
C GLU A 24 -3.00 -6.39 8.41
N GLU A 25 -3.18 -6.02 7.13
CA GLU A 25 -2.23 -6.33 6.06
C GLU A 25 -0.84 -5.70 6.34
N ILE A 26 -0.79 -4.45 6.80
CA ILE A 26 0.46 -3.80 7.21
C ILE A 26 1.12 -4.59 8.34
N LYS A 27 0.35 -4.99 9.38
CA LYS A 27 0.88 -5.80 10.49
C LYS A 27 1.42 -7.13 10.00
N GLU A 28 0.68 -7.84 9.15
CA GLU A 28 1.10 -9.14 8.61
C GLU A 28 2.45 -9.03 7.91
N TRP A 29 2.56 -8.16 6.89
CA TRP A 29 3.75 -8.11 6.06
C TRP A 29 4.96 -7.49 6.75
N THR A 30 4.76 -6.47 7.59
CA THR A 30 5.86 -5.91 8.38
C THR A 30 6.42 -6.93 9.37
N ASN A 31 5.56 -7.75 9.99
CA ASN A 31 5.99 -8.83 10.87
C ASN A 31 6.70 -9.95 10.10
N VAL A 32 6.15 -10.40 8.96
CA VAL A 32 6.76 -11.45 8.12
C VAL A 32 8.15 -11.04 7.63
N LEU A 33 8.33 -9.77 7.26
CA LEU A 33 9.58 -9.25 6.71
C LEU A 33 10.51 -8.61 7.76
N GLY A 34 10.12 -8.62 9.04
CA GLY A 34 10.95 -8.16 10.15
C GLY A 34 11.25 -6.66 10.14
N VAL A 35 10.33 -5.83 9.65
CA VAL A 35 10.45 -4.36 9.63
C VAL A 35 9.48 -3.70 10.62
N SER A 36 9.77 -2.46 11.00
CA SER A 36 8.90 -1.70 11.90
C SER A 36 7.52 -1.45 11.28
N GLN A 37 6.47 -1.50 12.10
CA GLN A 37 5.11 -1.05 11.75
C GLN A 37 5.00 0.48 11.69
N THR A 38 6.01 1.21 12.14
CA THR A 38 6.07 2.67 11.95
C THR A 38 6.57 2.98 10.54
N PRO A 39 5.82 3.76 9.74
CA PRO A 39 6.27 4.14 8.41
C PRO A 39 7.63 4.82 8.45
N THR A 40 8.54 4.37 7.58
CA THR A 40 9.80 5.05 7.31
C THR A 40 9.57 6.29 6.47
N THR A 41 8.63 6.24 5.52
CA THR A 41 8.16 7.41 4.78
C THR A 41 6.64 7.42 4.67
N THR A 42 6.08 8.63 4.61
CA THR A 42 4.67 8.88 4.31
C THR A 42 4.60 10.00 3.27
N THR A 43 4.01 9.72 2.12
CA THR A 43 3.88 10.65 1.00
C THR A 43 2.42 10.84 0.64
N GLN A 44 1.94 12.08 0.71
CA GLN A 44 0.58 12.45 0.32
C GLN A 44 0.46 12.67 -1.19
N ASN A 45 -0.74 12.49 -1.73
CA ASN A 45 -1.09 12.67 -3.13
C ASN A 45 -0.19 11.88 -4.11
N ASN A 46 0.17 10.66 -3.73
CA ASN A 46 0.96 9.75 -4.57
C ASN A 46 0.19 8.44 -4.74
N PRO A 47 -0.10 8.00 -5.97
CA PRO A 47 0.32 8.57 -7.27
C PRO A 47 -0.46 9.81 -7.71
N SER A 48 -1.62 10.06 -7.13
CA SER A 48 -2.54 11.13 -7.51
C SER A 48 -3.26 11.68 -6.28
N SER A 49 -4.02 12.76 -6.47
CA SER A 49 -4.76 13.40 -5.39
C SER A 49 -5.63 12.40 -4.63
N GLY A 50 -5.57 12.44 -3.30
CA GLY A 50 -6.35 11.55 -2.43
C GLY A 50 -5.68 10.21 -2.08
N TYR A 51 -4.52 9.89 -2.65
CA TYR A 51 -3.75 8.70 -2.27
C TYR A 51 -2.65 9.03 -1.28
N THR A 52 -2.47 8.20 -0.25
CA THR A 52 -1.33 8.25 0.67
C THR A 52 -0.48 7.00 0.47
N LYS A 53 0.80 7.19 0.15
CA LYS A 53 1.80 6.14 0.13
C LYS A 53 2.53 6.09 1.48
N THR A 54 2.65 4.91 2.08
CA THR A 54 3.57 4.65 3.19
C THR A 54 4.61 3.61 2.79
N THR A 55 5.83 3.73 3.31
CA THR A 55 6.86 2.68 3.17
C THR A 55 7.35 2.24 4.54
N TYR A 56 7.68 0.96 4.68
CA TYR A 56 8.22 0.38 5.91
C TYR A 56 9.53 -0.34 5.57
N GLY A 57 10.65 0.28 5.96
CA GLY A 57 11.95 -0.07 5.40
C GLY A 57 11.94 0.06 3.87
N ASN A 58 12.57 -0.91 3.19
CA ASN A 58 12.69 -0.97 1.74
C ASN A 58 11.90 -2.15 1.12
N VAL A 59 10.96 -2.73 1.87
CA VAL A 59 10.35 -4.04 1.50
C VAL A 59 8.82 -4.09 1.63
N VAL A 60 8.18 -3.13 2.31
CA VAL A 60 6.71 -3.03 2.35
C VAL A 60 6.28 -1.63 1.93
N VAL A 61 5.28 -1.57 1.06
CA VAL A 61 4.66 -0.32 0.58
C VAL A 61 3.14 -0.41 0.74
N GLY A 62 2.58 0.54 1.49
CA GLY A 62 1.13 0.70 1.62
C GLY A 62 0.64 1.87 0.78
N TYR A 63 -0.54 1.73 0.20
CA TYR A 63 -1.33 2.80 -0.40
C TYR A 63 -2.72 2.81 0.21
N SER A 64 -3.16 3.96 0.72
CA SER A 64 -4.56 4.18 1.05
C SER A 64 -5.14 5.24 0.12
N ALA A 65 -6.38 5.06 -0.34
CA ALA A 65 -7.05 6.04 -1.20
C ALA A 65 -8.32 6.59 -0.54
N ALA A 66 -8.32 7.89 -0.27
CA ALA A 66 -9.48 8.59 0.26
C ALA A 66 -10.57 8.72 -0.83
N ASN A 67 -11.83 8.54 -0.42
CA ASN A 67 -13.02 8.72 -1.28
C ASN A 67 -13.12 7.75 -2.49
N VAL A 68 -12.45 6.61 -2.43
CA VAL A 68 -12.58 5.53 -3.42
C VAL A 68 -13.41 4.39 -2.80
N GLY A 69 -14.30 3.77 -3.59
CA GLY A 69 -15.14 2.65 -3.14
C GLY A 69 -14.44 1.28 -3.25
N HIS A 70 -15.20 0.19 -3.20
CA HIS A 70 -14.68 -1.13 -3.55
C HIS A 70 -14.80 -1.34 -5.08
N THR A 71 -13.72 -1.55 -5.83
CA THR A 71 -12.31 -1.70 -5.44
C THR A 71 -11.49 -0.42 -5.67
N VAL A 72 -10.26 -0.37 -5.14
CA VAL A 72 -9.24 0.58 -5.63
C VAL A 72 -9.03 0.32 -7.13
N PRO A 73 -9.03 1.35 -7.99
CA PRO A 73 -8.70 1.20 -9.40
C PRO A 73 -7.29 0.65 -9.61
N VAL A 74 -7.10 -0.11 -10.68
CA VAL A 74 -5.78 -0.58 -11.12
C VAL A 74 -4.92 0.61 -11.54
N HIS A 75 -3.64 0.60 -11.14
CA HIS A 75 -2.67 1.63 -11.49
C HIS A 75 -1.52 1.01 -12.26
N GLU A 76 -1.76 0.72 -13.55
CA GLU A 76 -0.84 -0.05 -14.40
C GLU A 76 0.61 0.45 -14.34
N THR A 77 0.85 1.76 -14.41
CA THR A 77 2.21 2.32 -14.34
C THR A 77 2.91 1.98 -13.02
N ILE A 78 2.18 1.97 -11.91
CA ILE A 78 2.71 1.63 -10.58
C ILE A 78 2.96 0.12 -10.53
N ASP A 79 2.03 -0.68 -11.05
CA ASP A 79 2.14 -2.14 -11.08
C ASP A 79 3.37 -2.58 -11.89
N LEU A 80 3.60 -1.97 -13.05
CA LEU A 80 4.77 -2.28 -13.88
C LEU A 80 6.08 -1.82 -13.24
N GLN A 81 6.10 -0.63 -12.62
CA GLN A 81 7.26 -0.13 -11.87
C GLN A 81 7.56 -1.04 -10.67
N TRP A 82 6.52 -1.52 -10.00
CA TRP A 82 6.61 -2.44 -8.88
C TRP A 82 7.22 -3.79 -9.26
N PHE A 83 6.76 -4.36 -10.37
CA PHE A 83 7.35 -5.59 -10.92
C PHE A 83 8.75 -5.37 -11.50
N GLY A 84 9.20 -4.12 -11.64
CA GLY A 84 10.51 -3.76 -12.17
C GLY A 84 10.64 -4.02 -13.68
N ILE A 85 9.52 -3.94 -14.41
CA ILE A 85 9.46 -4.19 -15.85
C ILE A 85 9.13 -2.93 -16.67
N ALA A 86 8.99 -1.78 -16.00
CA ALA A 86 8.91 -0.44 -16.58
C ALA A 86 9.78 0.54 -15.78
#